data_AF-A0A1I1EHK0-F1
#
_entry.id   AF-A0A1I1EHK0-F1
#
_cell.length_a   1.000
_cell.length_b   1.000
_cell.length_c   1.000
_cell.angle_alpha   90.00
_cell.angle_beta   90.00
_cell.angle_gamma   90.00
#
_symmetry.space_group_name_H-M   'P 1'
#
loop_
_entity.id
_entity.type
_entity.pdbx_description
1 polymer ?
#
loop_
_entity_poly.entity_id
_entity_poly.type
_entity_poly.pdbx_seq_one_letter_code
_entity_poly.pdbx_strand_id
1 'polypeptide(L)'
;MMCKRLMPLMIVGVVALAGCATTDKVVAKSTANAGEQVFTDADIAIASKQEEKAYAMLKAAGDAHPVDKRPWVKMAQIRFNAGVYGEAITNAHEALERDPDDTVAHSIVAVSGLRVASKALADLTRKNNLNGDVKSEAQDLAKLLRTSLGENDLFKKGDAVKTTPVRVRSSSTTAASAPPEKKAASSSNDPFSGLK
;
A
#
# COMPACT_ATOMS: atom_id res chain seq x y z
N MET A 1 62.87 4.10 32.17
CA MET A 1 63.45 2.74 32.18
C MET A 1 62.52 1.87 31.32
N MET A 2 62.68 1.73 30.00
CA MET A 2 63.79 1.27 29.16
C MET A 2 64.14 -0.21 29.33
N CYS A 3 63.70 -1.02 28.35
CA CYS A 3 64.28 -2.25 27.78
C CYS A 3 63.23 -2.78 26.78
N LYS A 4 63.16 -2.35 25.50
CA LYS A 4 64.10 -2.39 24.38
C LYS A 4 64.56 -3.81 24.00
N ARG A 5 64.26 -4.15 22.73
CA ARG A 5 64.83 -5.20 21.84
C ARG A 5 64.17 -6.57 21.98
N LEU A 6 63.80 -7.29 20.92
CA LEU A 6 64.36 -7.36 19.57
C LEU A 6 63.35 -8.09 18.62
N MET A 7 63.08 -7.54 17.43
CA MET A 7 62.60 -8.33 16.28
C MET A 7 63.73 -9.22 15.74
N PRO A 8 63.40 -10.40 15.20
CA PRO A 8 63.66 -10.69 13.79
C PRO A 8 62.37 -11.22 13.12
N LEU A 9 61.90 -10.62 12.03
CA LEU A 9 62.28 -10.90 10.64
C LEU A 9 62.05 -12.36 10.21
N MET A 10 61.24 -12.50 9.15
CA MET A 10 61.08 -13.67 8.27
C MET A 10 60.31 -14.87 8.82
N ILE A 11 59.08 -15.06 8.33
CA ILE A 11 58.81 -16.07 7.27
C ILE A 11 57.51 -15.68 6.57
N VAL A 12 57.64 -15.43 5.28
CA VAL A 12 56.58 -15.41 4.28
C VAL A 12 55.89 -16.79 4.32
N GLY A 13 54.64 -16.82 4.76
CA GLY A 13 53.75 -17.96 4.63
C GLY A 13 52.50 -17.51 3.89
N VAL A 14 52.57 -17.50 2.56
CA VAL A 14 51.39 -17.44 1.70
C VAL A 14 50.55 -18.67 2.03
N VAL A 15 49.52 -18.50 2.86
CA VAL A 15 48.47 -19.50 2.97
C VAL A 15 47.72 -19.45 1.65
N ALA A 16 47.98 -20.47 0.83
CA ALA A 16 47.26 -20.74 -0.38
C ALA A 16 45.76 -20.83 -0.06
N LEU A 17 45.01 -19.85 -0.55
CA LEU A 17 43.57 -19.96 -0.76
C LEU A 17 43.35 -20.98 -1.88
N ALA A 18 43.29 -22.25 -1.51
CA ALA A 18 42.88 -23.34 -2.40
C ALA A 18 41.77 -24.15 -1.71
N GLY A 19 40.55 -24.01 -2.22
CA GLY A 19 39.36 -24.77 -1.84
C GLY A 19 38.15 -23.84 -1.60
N CYS A 20 36.99 -23.95 -2.24
CA CYS A 20 36.47 -24.88 -3.25
C CYS A 20 35.50 -24.11 -4.16
N ALA A 21 35.90 -23.77 -5.38
CA ALA A 21 34.98 -23.23 -6.39
C ALA A 21 34.40 -24.36 -7.24
N THR A 22 33.55 -25.23 -6.68
CA THR A 22 32.72 -26.13 -7.52
C THR A 22 31.42 -26.67 -6.89
N THR A 23 31.07 -26.35 -5.65
CA THR A 23 29.78 -26.76 -5.05
C THR A 23 28.77 -25.60 -4.94
N ASP A 24 29.17 -24.37 -5.28
CA ASP A 24 28.29 -23.20 -5.14
C ASP A 24 27.14 -23.17 -6.13
N LYS A 25 27.30 -23.67 -7.36
CA LYS A 25 26.24 -23.55 -8.38
C LYS A 25 25.02 -24.43 -8.10
N VAL A 26 25.21 -25.61 -7.52
CA VAL A 26 24.10 -26.54 -7.20
C VAL A 26 23.41 -26.11 -5.91
N VAL A 27 24.18 -25.70 -4.90
CA VAL A 27 23.62 -25.17 -3.65
C VAL A 27 22.93 -23.82 -3.88
N ALA A 28 23.55 -22.87 -4.57
CA ALA A 28 22.92 -21.58 -4.88
C ALA A 28 21.65 -21.72 -5.73
N LYS A 29 21.60 -22.68 -6.67
CA LYS A 29 20.38 -22.97 -7.45
C LYS A 29 19.30 -23.62 -6.58
N SER A 30 19.68 -24.51 -5.66
CA SER A 30 18.75 -25.11 -4.69
C SER A 30 18.19 -24.08 -3.71
N THR A 31 19.02 -23.15 -3.22
CA THR A 31 18.62 -22.07 -2.31
C THR A 31 17.76 -21.03 -3.04
N ALA A 32 18.06 -20.70 -4.30
CA ALA A 32 17.21 -19.84 -5.12
C ALA A 32 15.83 -20.46 -5.37
N ASN A 33 15.76 -21.76 -5.66
CA ASN A 33 14.50 -22.49 -5.82
C ASN A 33 13.71 -22.55 -4.50
N ALA A 34 14.38 -22.76 -3.37
CA ALA A 34 13.75 -22.73 -2.04
C ALA A 34 13.21 -21.33 -1.71
N GLY A 35 13.94 -20.27 -2.06
CA GLY A 35 13.50 -18.88 -1.90
C GLY A 35 12.22 -18.58 -2.67
N GLU A 36 12.10 -19.05 -3.91
CA GLU A 36 10.88 -18.87 -4.72
C GLU A 36 9.71 -19.71 -4.17
N GLN A 37 9.98 -20.91 -3.65
CA GLN A 37 8.97 -21.79 -3.06
C GLN A 37 8.32 -21.17 -1.81
N VAL A 38 9.08 -20.44 -0.98
CA VAL A 38 8.53 -19.78 0.22
C VAL A 38 7.39 -18.83 -0.12
N PHE A 39 7.46 -18.12 -1.25
CA PHE A 39 6.38 -17.21 -1.64
C PHE A 39 5.11 -17.96 -2.06
N THR A 40 5.27 -19.08 -2.74
CA THR A 40 4.14 -19.94 -3.12
C THR A 40 3.49 -20.55 -1.88
N ASP A 41 4.30 -21.07 -0.94
CA ASP A 41 3.81 -21.66 0.31
C ASP A 41 3.13 -20.61 1.20
N ALA A 42 3.68 -19.39 1.26
CA ALA A 42 3.06 -18.27 1.95
C ALA A 42 1.71 -17.89 1.32
N ASP A 43 1.61 -17.85 0.00
CA ASP A 43 0.35 -17.55 -0.70
C ASP A 43 -0.72 -18.63 -0.47
N ILE A 44 -0.32 -19.91 -0.44
CA ILE A 44 -1.19 -21.03 -0.05
C ILE A 44 -1.66 -20.88 1.40
N ALA A 45 -0.77 -20.51 2.31
CA ALA A 45 -1.10 -20.28 3.72
C ALA A 45 -2.08 -19.11 3.88
N ILE A 46 -1.89 -17.99 3.17
CA ILE A 46 -2.83 -16.87 3.14
C ILE A 46 -4.20 -17.32 2.62
N ALA A 47 -4.23 -18.02 1.49
CA ALA A 47 -5.47 -18.56 0.91
C ALA A 47 -6.20 -19.52 1.87
N SER A 48 -5.44 -20.22 2.71
CA SER A 48 -5.94 -21.13 3.75
C SER A 48 -6.27 -20.42 5.07
N LYS A 49 -6.28 -19.08 5.11
CA LYS A 49 -6.48 -18.24 6.31
C LYS A 49 -5.45 -18.48 7.43
N GLN A 50 -4.26 -18.94 7.08
CA GLN A 50 -3.13 -19.15 7.99
C GLN A 50 -2.12 -17.99 7.87
N GLU A 51 -2.59 -16.75 8.07
CA GLU A 51 -1.79 -15.54 7.86
C GLU A 51 -0.55 -15.47 8.76
N GLU A 52 -0.63 -15.89 10.02
CA GLU A 52 0.54 -15.93 10.92
C GLU A 52 1.60 -16.95 10.46
N LYS A 53 1.17 -18.07 9.87
CA LYS A 53 2.08 -19.06 9.32
C LYS A 53 2.80 -18.50 8.09
N ALA A 54 2.05 -17.83 7.20
CA ALA A 54 2.62 -17.14 6.06
C ALA A 54 3.62 -16.07 6.50
N TYR A 55 3.26 -15.26 7.51
CA TYR A 55 4.14 -14.24 8.09
C TYR A 55 5.44 -14.85 8.63
N ALA A 56 5.37 -15.95 9.39
CA ALA A 56 6.56 -16.61 9.92
C ALA A 56 7.49 -17.15 8.82
N MET A 57 6.92 -17.73 7.75
CA MET A 57 7.68 -18.19 6.58
C MET A 57 8.39 -17.03 5.87
N LEU A 58 7.68 -15.94 5.63
CA LEU A 58 8.22 -14.75 4.98
C LEU A 58 9.29 -14.08 5.84
N LYS A 59 9.10 -14.02 7.17
CA LYS A 59 10.11 -13.49 8.08
C LYS A 59 11.41 -14.30 7.98
N ALA A 60 11.32 -15.63 8.02
CA ALA A 60 12.48 -16.49 7.85
C ALA A 60 13.18 -16.28 6.50
N ALA A 61 12.42 -16.06 5.42
CA ALA A 61 12.98 -15.71 4.12
C ALA A 61 13.67 -14.34 4.10
N GLY A 62 13.09 -13.33 4.76
CA GLY A 62 13.70 -12.00 4.91
C GLY A 62 14.99 -12.06 5.71
N ASP A 63 15.03 -12.85 6.78
CA ASP A 63 16.23 -13.07 7.61
C ASP A 63 17.33 -13.82 6.81
N ALA A 64 16.95 -14.77 5.95
CA ALA A 64 17.89 -15.53 5.11
C ALA A 64 18.40 -14.73 3.89
N HIS A 65 17.60 -13.79 3.38
CA HIS A 65 17.90 -12.97 2.21
C HIS A 65 17.70 -11.49 2.53
N PRO A 66 18.60 -10.88 3.32
CA PRO A 66 18.39 -9.56 3.90
C PRO A 66 18.37 -8.41 2.89
N VAL A 67 18.73 -8.63 1.63
CA VAL A 67 18.63 -7.62 0.55
C VAL A 67 17.38 -7.77 -0.30
N ASP A 68 16.65 -8.88 -0.18
CA ASP A 68 15.41 -9.11 -0.93
C ASP A 68 14.26 -8.35 -0.27
N LYS A 69 13.65 -7.40 -1.00
CA LYS A 69 12.49 -6.65 -0.52
C LYS A 69 11.20 -7.47 -0.47
N ARG A 70 11.09 -8.53 -1.29
CA ARG A 70 9.81 -9.25 -1.53
C ARG A 70 9.17 -9.79 -0.25
N PRO A 71 9.91 -10.40 0.71
CA PRO A 71 9.32 -10.88 1.95
C PRO A 71 8.74 -9.74 2.80
N TRP A 72 9.44 -8.60 2.86
CA TRP A 72 9.01 -7.42 3.63
C TRP A 72 7.74 -6.79 3.08
N VAL A 73 7.65 -6.64 1.75
CA VAL A 73 6.42 -6.14 1.09
C VAL A 73 5.25 -7.08 1.36
N LYS A 74 5.42 -8.41 1.25
CA LYS A 74 4.34 -9.36 1.54
C LYS A 74 3.95 -9.36 3.02
N MET A 75 4.90 -9.30 3.95
CA MET A 75 4.60 -9.17 5.39
C MET A 75 3.83 -7.89 5.70
N ALA A 76 4.22 -6.76 5.08
CA ALA A 76 3.51 -5.50 5.20
C ALA A 76 2.06 -5.61 4.69
N GLN A 77 1.84 -6.28 3.56
CA GLN A 77 0.50 -6.50 2.99
C GLN A 77 -0.37 -7.39 3.90
N ILE A 78 0.18 -8.46 4.48
CA ILE A 78 -0.52 -9.32 5.43
C ILE A 78 -0.99 -8.47 6.62
N ARG A 79 -0.10 -7.71 7.24
CA ARG A 79 -0.43 -6.87 8.40
C ARG A 79 -1.40 -5.75 8.05
N PHE A 80 -1.29 -5.17 6.86
CA PHE A 80 -2.23 -4.17 6.35
C PHE A 80 -3.65 -4.74 6.23
N ASN A 81 -3.78 -5.93 5.63
CA ASN A 81 -5.06 -6.61 5.44
C ASN A 81 -5.70 -7.03 6.77
N ALA A 82 -4.87 -7.44 7.74
CA ALA A 82 -5.31 -7.77 9.10
C ALA A 82 -5.72 -6.54 9.94
N GLY A 83 -5.53 -5.31 9.43
CA GLY A 83 -5.82 -4.08 10.16
C GLY A 83 -4.78 -3.73 11.22
N VAL A 84 -3.64 -4.42 11.24
CA VAL A 84 -2.52 -4.21 12.18
C VAL A 84 -1.57 -3.18 11.58
N TYR A 85 -2.05 -1.95 11.46
CA TYR A 85 -1.38 -0.89 10.69
C TYR A 85 0.01 -0.50 11.20
N GLY A 86 0.27 -0.62 12.50
CA GLY A 86 1.61 -0.35 13.06
C GLY A 86 2.67 -1.30 12.53
N GLU A 87 2.40 -2.61 12.57
CA GLU A 87 3.31 -3.61 12.01
C GLU A 87 3.40 -3.55 10.47
N ALA A 88 2.30 -3.15 9.81
CA ALA A 88 2.32 -2.92 8.37
C ALA A 88 3.31 -1.81 7.98
N ILE A 89 3.33 -0.70 8.74
CA ILE A 89 4.27 0.41 8.54
C ILE A 89 5.70 -0.05 8.76
N THR A 90 5.98 -0.77 9.85
CA THR A 90 7.34 -1.27 10.15
C THR A 90 7.86 -2.17 9.03
N ASN A 91 7.07 -3.16 8.59
CA ASN A 91 7.49 -4.05 7.50
C ASN A 91 7.61 -3.33 6.16
N ALA A 92 6.78 -2.32 5.89
CA ALA A 92 6.89 -1.51 4.68
C ALA A 92 8.17 -0.66 4.70
N HIS A 93 8.58 -0.13 5.85
CA HIS A 93 9.87 0.58 5.96
C HIS A 93 11.06 -0.34 5.72
N GLU A 94 11.03 -1.57 6.23
CA GLU A 94 12.05 -2.57 5.90
C GLU A 94 12.13 -2.83 4.38
N ALA A 95 10.99 -2.85 3.68
CA ALA A 95 11.01 -2.93 2.22
C ALA A 95 11.63 -1.69 1.57
N LEU A 96 11.32 -0.49 2.08
CA LEU A 96 11.84 0.79 1.56
C LEU A 96 13.33 0.99 1.83
N GLU A 97 13.87 0.42 2.91
CA GLU A 97 15.31 0.39 3.15
C GLU A 97 16.08 -0.41 2.08
N ARG A 98 15.40 -1.37 1.45
CA ARG A 98 15.94 -2.21 0.38
C ARG A 98 15.66 -1.65 -1.01
N ASP A 99 14.48 -1.06 -1.19
CA ASP A 99 14.06 -0.38 -2.42
C ASP A 99 13.28 0.90 -2.09
N PRO A 100 13.95 2.06 -2.09
CA PRO A 100 13.33 3.35 -1.78
C PRO A 100 12.19 3.76 -2.73
N ASP A 101 12.10 3.14 -3.92
CA ASP A 101 11.12 3.47 -4.95
C ASP A 101 9.96 2.46 -4.99
N ASP A 102 9.83 1.56 -4.01
CA ASP A 102 8.74 0.58 -3.96
C ASP A 102 7.38 1.25 -3.69
N THR A 103 6.59 1.40 -4.76
CA THR A 103 5.26 2.04 -4.72
C THR A 103 4.27 1.32 -3.79
N VAL A 104 4.38 -0.01 -3.65
CA VAL A 104 3.46 -0.79 -2.79
C VAL A 104 3.75 -0.47 -1.33
N ALA A 105 5.03 -0.48 -0.93
CA ALA A 105 5.46 -0.13 0.41
C ALA A 105 5.10 1.33 0.77
N HIS A 106 5.35 2.29 -0.14
CA HIS A 106 4.90 3.68 0.05
C HIS A 106 3.39 3.79 0.26
N SER A 107 2.60 3.06 -0.54
CA SER A 107 1.14 3.05 -0.42
C SER A 107 0.68 2.46 0.92
N ILE A 108 1.33 1.39 1.38
CA ILE A 108 1.03 0.78 2.68
C ILE A 108 1.36 1.76 3.81
N VAL A 109 2.52 2.42 3.79
CA VAL A 109 2.89 3.43 4.81
C VAL A 109 1.86 4.56 4.83
N ALA A 110 1.54 5.13 3.68
CA ALA A 110 0.64 6.27 3.57
C ALA A 110 -0.77 5.94 4.09
N VAL A 111 -1.37 4.83 3.62
CA VAL A 111 -2.75 4.46 4.00
C VAL A 111 -2.81 3.98 5.44
N SER A 112 -1.82 3.20 5.90
CA SER A 112 -1.74 2.75 7.30
C SER A 112 -1.58 3.93 8.25
N GLY A 113 -0.66 4.85 7.95
CA GLY A 113 -0.42 6.04 8.74
C GLY A 113 -1.67 6.92 8.86
N LEU A 114 -2.38 7.13 7.75
CA LEU A 114 -3.63 7.88 7.75
C LEU A 114 -4.71 7.21 8.61
N ARG A 115 -4.85 5.88 8.55
CA ARG A 115 -5.82 5.13 9.38
C ARG A 115 -5.48 5.22 10.87
N VAL A 116 -4.21 5.11 11.24
CA VAL A 116 -3.74 5.27 12.62
C VAL A 116 -4.01 6.68 13.13
N ALA A 117 -3.61 7.71 12.36
CA ALA A 117 -3.85 9.11 12.71
C ALA A 117 -5.34 9.42 12.85
N SER A 118 -6.17 8.94 11.93
CA SER A 118 -7.63 9.10 11.96
C SER A 118 -8.24 8.46 13.21
N LYS A 119 -7.79 7.27 13.60
CA LYS A 119 -8.23 6.62 14.84
C LYS A 119 -7.85 7.44 16.07
N ALA A 120 -6.60 7.91 16.15
CA ALA A 120 -6.13 8.73 17.27
C ALA A 120 -6.94 10.04 17.40
N LEU A 121 -7.20 10.71 16.28
CA LEU A 121 -8.01 11.93 16.23
C LEU A 121 -9.46 11.66 16.68
N ALA A 122 -10.06 10.55 16.23
CA ALA A 122 -11.39 10.14 16.66
C ALA A 122 -11.43 9.86 18.17
N ASP A 123 -10.39 9.23 18.72
CA ASP A 123 -10.29 8.92 20.15
C ASP A 123 -10.16 10.20 20.99
N LEU A 124 -9.38 11.19 20.55
CA LEU A 124 -9.28 12.51 21.18
C LEU A 124 -10.61 13.27 21.14
N THR A 125 -11.30 13.22 20.01
CA THR A 125 -12.61 13.86 19.84
C THR A 125 -13.63 13.26 20.81
N ARG A 126 -13.70 11.92 20.92
CA ARG A 126 -14.62 11.24 21.86
C ARG A 126 -14.31 11.54 23.33
N LYS A 127 -13.05 11.85 23.64
CA LYS A 127 -12.62 12.22 25.00
C LYS A 127 -12.75 13.72 25.29
N ASN A 128 -13.31 14.52 24.38
CA ASN A 128 -13.34 15.99 24.46
C ASN A 128 -11.95 16.63 24.66
N ASN A 129 -10.89 15.96 24.21
CA ASN A 129 -9.50 16.37 24.35
C ASN A 129 -8.92 16.96 23.05
N LEU A 130 -9.78 17.37 22.13
CA LEU A 130 -9.37 18.04 20.90
C LEU A 130 -9.46 19.56 21.09
N ASN A 131 -8.42 20.14 21.70
CA ASN A 131 -8.34 21.57 22.00
C ASN A 131 -6.92 22.11 21.74
N GLY A 132 -6.78 23.44 21.81
CA GLY A 132 -5.50 24.13 21.65
C GLY A 132 -4.71 23.70 20.42
N ASP A 133 -3.41 23.50 20.60
CA ASP A 133 -2.44 23.18 19.54
C ASP A 133 -2.77 21.88 18.79
N VAL A 134 -3.34 20.88 19.48
CA VAL A 134 -3.70 19.60 18.85
C VAL A 134 -4.80 19.79 17.82
N LYS A 135 -5.74 20.71 18.09
CA LYS A 135 -6.82 21.02 17.15
C LYS A 135 -6.28 21.76 15.91
N SER A 136 -5.40 22.74 16.09
CA SER A 136 -4.81 23.47 14.96
C SER A 136 -3.94 22.56 14.08
N GLU A 137 -3.11 21.71 14.69
CA GLU A 137 -2.26 20.76 13.94
C GLU A 137 -3.11 19.79 13.12
N ALA A 138 -4.18 19.23 13.71
CA ALA A 138 -5.10 18.35 12.99
C ALA A 138 -5.78 19.06 11.79
N GLN A 139 -6.09 20.35 11.92
CA GLN A 139 -6.66 21.17 10.84
C GLN A 139 -5.65 21.40 9.72
N ASP A 140 -4.39 21.68 10.06
CA ASP A 140 -3.33 21.88 9.08
C ASP A 140 -3.01 20.60 8.31
N LEU A 141 -2.95 19.45 8.99
CA LEU A 141 -2.83 18.14 8.35
C LEU A 141 -4.00 17.85 7.40
N ALA A 142 -5.23 18.15 7.82
CA ALA A 142 -6.41 17.97 6.96
C ALA A 142 -6.35 18.86 5.71
N LYS A 143 -5.88 20.11 5.86
CA LYS A 143 -5.69 21.04 4.74
C LYS A 143 -4.60 20.56 3.78
N LEU A 144 -3.50 20.04 4.31
CA LEU A 144 -2.42 19.45 3.52
C LEU A 144 -2.92 18.26 2.71
N LEU A 145 -3.65 17.33 3.32
CA LEU A 145 -4.23 16.17 2.64
C LEU A 145 -5.16 16.61 1.49
N ARG A 146 -6.08 17.52 1.76
CA ARG A 146 -7.01 18.06 0.75
C ARG A 146 -6.26 18.70 -0.44
N THR A 147 -5.19 19.41 -0.14
CA THR A 147 -4.35 20.05 -1.17
C THR A 147 -3.61 19.00 -2.00
N SER A 148 -3.04 17.99 -1.35
CA SER A 148 -2.35 16.89 -2.01
C SER A 148 -3.27 16.06 -2.92
N LEU A 149 -4.55 15.97 -2.58
CA LEU A 149 -5.57 15.28 -3.38
C LEU A 149 -6.12 16.14 -4.54
N GLY A 150 -5.67 17.40 -4.68
CA GLY A 150 -6.20 18.32 -5.69
C GLY A 150 -7.64 18.77 -5.43
N GLU A 151 -8.17 18.52 -4.23
CA GLU A 151 -9.59 18.72 -3.90
C GLU A 151 -9.96 20.19 -3.64
N ASN A 152 -8.97 21.10 -3.64
CA ASN A 152 -9.22 22.53 -3.43
C ASN A 152 -10.08 23.16 -4.54
N ASP A 153 -10.07 22.60 -5.76
CA ASP A 153 -10.93 23.07 -6.85
C ASP A 153 -12.34 22.45 -6.85
N LEU A 154 -12.55 21.30 -6.20
CA LEU A 154 -13.85 20.59 -6.23
C LEU A 154 -14.93 21.21 -5.34
N PHE A 155 -14.57 22.18 -4.48
CA PHE A 155 -15.54 22.90 -3.62
C PHE A 155 -15.55 24.40 -3.87
N LYS A 156 -15.18 24.86 -5.08
CA LYS A 156 -15.76 26.10 -5.59
C LYS A 156 -17.26 25.86 -5.71
N LYS A 157 -17.97 26.13 -4.61
CA LYS A 157 -19.43 26.16 -4.50
C LYS A 157 -19.92 26.80 -5.79
N GLY A 158 -20.58 25.98 -6.62
CA GLY A 158 -20.92 26.34 -7.99
C GLY A 158 -21.35 27.79 -8.04
N ASP A 159 -20.69 28.58 -8.89
CA ASP A 159 -21.28 29.80 -9.40
C ASP A 159 -22.72 29.45 -9.72
N ALA A 160 -23.63 29.99 -8.91
CA ALA A 160 -25.04 29.71 -9.05
C ALA A 160 -25.38 30.10 -10.49
N VAL A 161 -25.52 29.09 -11.35
CA VAL A 161 -25.95 29.27 -12.72
C VAL A 161 -27.33 29.89 -12.57
N LYS A 162 -27.40 31.21 -12.76
CA LYS A 162 -28.65 31.92 -12.96
C LYS A 162 -29.27 31.27 -14.19
N THR A 163 -30.16 30.32 -13.97
CA THR A 163 -31.02 29.75 -14.99
C THR A 163 -31.91 30.89 -15.48
N THR A 164 -31.47 31.60 -16.50
CA THR A 164 -32.35 32.43 -17.32
C THR A 164 -33.39 31.50 -17.94
N PRO A 165 -34.70 31.76 -17.75
CA PRO A 165 -35.72 30.87 -18.27
C PRO A 165 -35.72 30.96 -19.79
N VAL A 166 -35.34 29.86 -20.46
CA VAL A 166 -35.51 29.71 -21.90
C VAL A 166 -37.01 29.59 -22.17
N ARG A 167 -37.59 30.64 -22.74
CA ARG A 167 -38.98 30.68 -23.21
C ARG A 167 -39.14 29.68 -24.36
N VAL A 168 -39.76 28.54 -24.08
CA VAL A 168 -40.14 27.56 -25.11
C VAL A 168 -41.18 28.20 -26.03
N ARG A 169 -40.81 28.37 -27.30
CA ARG A 169 -41.71 28.85 -28.35
C ARG A 169 -42.46 27.64 -28.90
N SER A 170 -43.74 27.52 -28.55
CA SER A 170 -44.65 26.53 -29.15
C SER A 170 -44.78 26.77 -30.65
N SER A 171 -44.43 25.77 -31.45
CA SER A 171 -44.82 25.68 -32.86
C SER A 171 -45.88 24.60 -33.01
N SER A 172 -47.11 25.05 -33.22
CA SER A 172 -48.25 24.25 -33.68
C SER A 172 -48.11 23.91 -35.16
N THR A 173 -48.24 22.63 -35.52
CA THR A 173 -48.69 22.21 -36.85
C THR A 173 -49.47 20.90 -36.78
N THR A 174 -50.38 20.78 -37.73
CA THR A 174 -51.65 20.03 -37.79
C THR A 174 -51.58 18.60 -38.33
N ALA A 175 -52.60 17.81 -37.92
CA ALA A 175 -53.41 16.87 -38.71
C ALA A 175 -53.01 15.38 -38.92
N ALA A 176 -53.88 14.53 -38.34
CA ALA A 176 -54.66 13.44 -38.96
C ALA A 176 -54.23 11.94 -38.87
N SER A 177 -55.15 11.17 -38.24
CA SER A 177 -55.65 9.81 -38.57
C SER A 177 -55.16 8.55 -37.81
N ALA A 178 -55.97 8.19 -36.79
CA ALA A 178 -56.55 6.88 -36.40
C ALA A 178 -55.71 5.66 -35.83
N PRO A 179 -56.32 4.80 -34.95
CA PRO A 179 -55.67 3.90 -33.96
C PRO A 179 -55.69 2.39 -34.39
N PRO A 180 -55.12 1.36 -33.68
CA PRO A 180 -55.20 1.11 -32.21
C PRO A 180 -54.08 0.30 -31.47
N GLU A 181 -54.32 0.15 -30.15
CA GLU A 181 -53.88 -0.90 -29.19
C GLU A 181 -52.58 -0.81 -28.33
N LYS A 182 -52.83 -0.64 -27.02
CA LYS A 182 -52.28 -1.33 -25.82
C LYS A 182 -50.76 -1.58 -25.71
N LYS A 183 -50.10 -0.96 -24.72
CA LYS A 183 -49.90 -1.52 -23.36
C LYS A 183 -49.12 -0.54 -22.46
N ALA A 184 -49.31 -0.76 -21.17
CA ALA A 184 -48.87 0.06 -20.05
C ALA A 184 -47.35 0.24 -19.93
N ALA A 185 -47.03 1.33 -19.24
CA ALA A 185 -45.73 1.77 -18.75
C ALA A 185 -44.86 0.67 -18.14
N SER A 186 -43.54 0.79 -18.35
CA SER A 186 -42.55 0.89 -17.27
C SER A 186 -41.19 1.22 -17.87
N SER A 187 -40.82 2.50 -17.81
CA SER A 187 -39.46 2.98 -18.00
C SER A 187 -38.62 2.55 -16.80
N SER A 188 -37.85 1.48 -16.95
CA SER A 188 -36.80 1.09 -16.00
C SER A 188 -35.46 1.54 -16.56
N ASN A 189 -35.06 2.77 -16.24
CA ASN A 189 -33.67 3.21 -16.37
C ASN A 189 -32.88 2.58 -15.23
N ASP A 190 -32.27 1.42 -15.46
CA ASP A 190 -31.35 0.82 -14.50
C ASP A 190 -29.91 0.80 -15.07
N PRO A 191 -29.02 1.69 -14.58
CA PRO A 191 -27.70 1.92 -15.17
C PRO A 191 -26.63 0.87 -14.83
N PHE A 192 -26.97 -0.24 -14.15
CA PHE A 192 -25.99 -1.23 -13.68
C PHE A 192 -26.25 -2.68 -14.09
N SER A 193 -27.09 -2.93 -15.08
CA SER A 193 -27.40 -4.30 -15.57
C SER A 193 -26.23 -5.01 -16.32
N GLY A 194 -25.08 -4.35 -16.46
CA GLY A 194 -23.99 -4.81 -17.34
C GLY A 194 -22.75 -5.41 -16.66
N LEU A 195 -22.72 -5.61 -15.34
CA LEU A 195 -21.52 -6.13 -14.66
C LEU A 195 -21.76 -7.57 -14.19
N LYS A 196 -21.42 -8.52 -15.06
CA LYS A 196 -21.28 -9.93 -14.74
C LYS A 196 -19.94 -10.44 -15.22
#